data_AF-A0A2V5Y1I6-F1
#
_entry.id   AF-A0A2V5Y1I6-F1
#
_cell.length_a   1.000
_cell.length_b   1.000
_cell.length_c   1.000
_cell.angle_alpha   90.00
_cell.angle_beta   90.00
_cell.angle_gamma   90.00
#
_symmetry.space_group_name_H-M   'P 1'
#
loop_
_entity.id
_entity.type
_entity.pdbx_description
1 polymer ?
#
loop_
_entity_poly.entity_id
_entity_poly.type
_entity_poly.pdbx_seq_one_letter_code
_entity_poly.pdbx_strand_id
1 'polypeptide(L)'
;MICSPGAWGVRCLGETNIVECIRKICLSLLLTAAAAGHAHAHAFLNHAEPAVGSNVKQTPHAVRIWFTEPIQPALSTVRVFNAAQKQMDKRDSHCDGANKALLQVSLPSLSGRAFHRW
;
A
#
# COMPACT_ATOMS: atom_id res chain seq x y z
N MET A 1 27.62 26.28 69.62
CA MET A 1 26.23 25.98 69.21
C MET A 1 25.59 27.31 68.81
N ILE A 2 25.71 27.69 67.55
CA ILE A 2 24.99 28.83 66.96
C ILE A 2 24.66 28.40 65.53
N CYS A 3 23.40 28.03 65.29
CA CYS A 3 22.88 27.73 63.95
C CYS A 3 22.69 29.03 63.19
N SER A 4 23.17 29.09 61.95
CA SER A 4 22.88 30.17 60.99
C SER A 4 22.04 29.65 59.81
N PRO A 5 21.30 30.54 59.12
CA PRO A 5 19.97 30.26 58.60
C PRO A 5 19.92 30.05 57.07
N GLY A 6 18.77 29.58 56.59
CA GLY A 6 18.24 30.05 55.30
C GLY A 6 18.30 29.06 54.14
N ALA A 7 17.61 27.92 54.26
CA ALA A 7 17.35 27.03 53.15
C ALA A 7 15.93 27.19 52.60
N TRP A 8 15.55 28.35 52.05
CA TRP A 8 14.34 28.49 51.22
C TRP A 8 14.73 28.82 49.78
N GLY A 9 15.12 27.78 49.04
CA GLY A 9 15.21 27.83 47.59
C GLY A 9 13.81 27.67 47.01
N VAL A 10 13.20 28.77 46.61
CA VAL A 10 12.04 28.74 45.70
C VAL A 10 12.56 28.26 44.35
N ARG A 11 12.46 26.96 44.09
CA ARG A 11 12.69 26.43 42.73
C ARG A 11 11.47 26.80 41.91
N CYS A 12 11.63 27.77 41.02
CA CYS A 12 10.67 28.07 39.96
C CYS A 12 10.55 26.86 39.03
N LEU A 13 9.66 25.92 39.37
CA LEU A 13 9.12 24.93 38.45
C LEU A 13 8.21 25.68 37.47
N GLY A 14 8.68 26.01 36.27
CA GLY A 14 7.80 26.70 35.31
C GLY A 14 8.29 26.74 33.88
N GLU A 15 9.39 27.44 33.60
CA GLU A 15 9.64 27.88 32.21
C GLU A 15 10.59 26.97 31.41
N THR A 16 11.62 26.39 32.03
CA THR A 16 12.61 25.56 31.31
C THR A 16 12.06 24.19 30.89
N ASN A 17 11.15 23.60 31.67
CA ASN A 17 10.53 22.32 31.35
C ASN A 17 9.54 22.43 30.18
N ILE A 18 8.86 23.57 30.04
CA ILE A 18 7.88 23.79 28.96
C ILE A 18 8.61 23.94 27.62
N VAL A 19 9.66 24.77 27.56
CA VAL A 19 10.43 24.95 26.32
C VAL A 19 11.16 23.68 25.90
N GLU A 20 11.64 22.88 26.86
CA GLU A 20 12.29 21.60 26.56
C GLU A 20 11.29 20.51 26.13
N CYS A 21 10.09 20.49 26.72
CA CYS A 21 8.98 19.66 26.26
C CYS A 21 8.55 20.03 24.84
N ILE A 22 8.35 21.33 24.56
CA ILE A 22 8.01 21.81 23.21
C ILE A 22 9.09 21.39 22.22
N ARG A 23 10.38 21.59 22.55
CA ARG A 23 11.49 21.18 21.69
C ARG A 23 11.45 19.68 21.40
N LYS A 24 11.23 18.83 22.40
CA LYS A 24 11.15 17.37 22.23
C LYS A 24 9.95 16.96 21.39
N ILE A 25 8.79 17.59 21.60
CA ILE A 25 7.57 17.34 20.81
C ILE A 25 7.80 17.75 19.36
N CYS A 26 8.32 18.96 19.11
CA CYS A 26 8.65 19.42 17.77
C CYS A 26 9.65 18.49 17.07
N LEU A 27 10.70 18.04 17.77
CA LEU A 27 11.66 17.10 17.20
C LEU A 27 10.99 15.77 16.83
N SER A 28 10.16 15.22 17.73
CA SER A 28 9.43 13.97 17.44
C SER A 28 8.47 14.11 16.25
N LEU A 29 7.79 15.26 16.13
CA LEU A 29 6.85 15.52 15.05
C LEU A 29 7.57 15.71 13.71
N LEU A 30 8.73 16.37 13.71
CA LEU A 30 9.57 16.50 12.52
C LEU A 30 10.11 15.14 12.07
N LEU A 31 10.55 14.29 13.01
CA LEU A 31 11.02 12.95 12.68
C LEU A 31 9.91 12.07 12.10
N THR A 32 8.69 12.11 12.63
CA THR A 32 7.57 11.34 12.08
C THR A 32 7.08 11.89 10.74
N ALA A 33 7.03 13.21 10.57
CA ALA A 33 6.65 13.83 9.30
C ALA A 33 7.67 13.51 8.19
N ALA A 34 8.97 13.48 8.51
CA ALA A 34 10.01 13.10 7.55
C ALA A 34 9.97 11.60 7.16
N ALA A 35 9.38 10.74 8.00
CA ALA A 35 9.20 9.32 7.71
C ALA A 35 7.88 9.03 6.95
N ALA A 36 6.99 10.02 6.79
CA ALA A 36 5.74 9.84 6.06
C ALA A 36 6.02 9.78 4.55
N GLY A 37 5.75 8.63 3.93
CA GLY A 37 5.81 8.47 2.48
C GLY A 37 4.70 9.20 1.75
N HIS A 38 4.87 9.42 0.44
CA HIS A 38 3.80 9.93 -0.42
C HIS A 38 2.71 8.86 -0.55
N ALA A 39 1.48 9.17 -0.15
CA ALA A 39 0.32 8.33 -0.39
C ALA A 39 -0.53 8.96 -1.49
N HIS A 40 -0.40 8.49 -2.73
CA HIS A 40 -1.40 8.82 -3.75
C HIS A 40 -2.66 7.99 -3.46
N ALA A 41 -3.76 8.66 -3.11
CA ALA A 41 -5.01 7.98 -2.76
C ALA A 41 -5.68 7.24 -3.93
N HIS A 42 -5.25 7.50 -5.16
CA HIS A 42 -5.77 6.87 -6.37
C HIS A 42 -4.73 5.92 -6.97
N ALA A 43 -4.98 4.61 -6.85
CA ALA A 43 -4.23 3.58 -7.55
C ALA A 43 -4.70 3.52 -9.01
N PHE A 44 -3.88 3.97 -9.95
CA PHE A 44 -4.17 3.89 -11.38
C PHE A 44 -3.56 2.63 -11.98
N LEU A 45 -4.17 2.10 -13.03
CA LEU A 45 -3.58 1.04 -13.85
C LEU A 45 -2.26 1.54 -14.44
N ASN A 46 -1.15 0.89 -14.10
CA ASN A 46 0.16 1.17 -14.69
C ASN A 46 0.36 0.33 -15.96
N HIS A 47 0.23 -1.00 -15.85
CA HIS A 47 0.25 -1.93 -16.98
C HIS A 47 -0.44 -3.25 -16.62
N ALA A 48 -0.66 -4.11 -17.61
CA ALA A 48 -1.22 -5.44 -17.43
C ALA A 48 -0.52 -6.47 -18.32
N GLU A 49 -0.55 -7.72 -17.89
CA GLU A 49 -0.11 -8.87 -18.66
C GLU A 49 -1.21 -9.94 -18.67
N PRO A 50 -1.71 -10.33 -19.85
CA PRO A 50 -1.41 -9.77 -21.17
C PRO A 50 -1.73 -8.28 -21.29
N ALA A 51 -1.04 -7.59 -22.21
CA ALA A 51 -1.28 -6.17 -22.45
C ALA A 51 -2.73 -5.91 -22.87
N VAL A 52 -3.28 -4.78 -22.44
CA VAL A 52 -4.65 -4.38 -22.78
C VAL A 52 -4.82 -4.31 -24.31
N GLY A 53 -5.86 -4.96 -24.83
CA GLY A 53 -6.12 -5.03 -26.28
C GLY A 53 -5.18 -5.97 -27.07
N SER A 54 -4.28 -6.70 -26.40
CA SER A 54 -3.39 -7.65 -27.09
C SER A 54 -4.11 -8.94 -27.48
N ASN A 55 -3.71 -9.50 -28.63
CA ASN A 55 -4.08 -10.85 -29.04
C ASN A 55 -2.94 -11.81 -28.68
N VAL A 56 -3.20 -12.75 -27.78
CA VAL A 56 -2.23 -13.76 -27.34
C VAL A 56 -2.41 -15.06 -28.11
N LYS A 57 -1.30 -15.67 -28.54
CA LYS A 57 -1.31 -16.94 -29.30
C LYS A 57 -1.66 -18.16 -28.45
N GLN A 58 -1.36 -18.09 -27.16
CA GLN A 58 -1.58 -19.15 -26.19
C GLN A 58 -2.30 -18.59 -24.98
N THR A 59 -3.15 -19.40 -24.36
CA THR A 59 -3.80 -19.10 -23.08
C THR A 59 -2.73 -18.78 -22.04
N PRO A 60 -2.69 -17.56 -21.47
CA PRO A 60 -1.77 -17.28 -20.39
C PRO A 60 -2.20 -18.03 -19.13
N HIS A 61 -1.25 -18.38 -18.28
CA HIS A 61 -1.54 -19.08 -17.04
C HIS A 61 -2.21 -18.19 -15.98
N ALA A 62 -2.03 -16.86 -16.10
CA ALA A 62 -2.59 -15.87 -15.21
C ALA A 62 -2.78 -14.54 -15.93
N VAL A 63 -3.63 -13.69 -15.38
CA VAL A 63 -3.69 -12.26 -15.69
C VAL A 63 -3.07 -11.50 -14.52
N ARG A 64 -2.18 -10.57 -14.83
CA ARG A 64 -1.45 -9.73 -13.86
C ARG A 64 -1.72 -8.27 -14.17
N ILE A 65 -1.99 -7.49 -13.12
CA ILE A 65 -2.34 -6.07 -13.22
C ILE A 65 -1.50 -5.31 -12.21
N TRP A 66 -0.71 -4.36 -12.70
CA TRP A 66 0.10 -3.48 -11.86
C TRP A 66 -0.56 -2.12 -11.73
N PHE A 67 -0.52 -1.59 -10.53
CA PHE A 67 -1.00 -0.26 -10.20
C PHE A 67 0.17 0.68 -9.90
N THR A 68 -0.10 1.98 -9.92
CA THR A 68 0.88 3.01 -9.52
C THR A 68 1.16 3.00 -8.02
N GLU A 69 0.26 2.45 -7.22
CA GLU A 69 0.29 2.46 -5.76
C GLU A 69 -0.06 1.09 -5.19
N PRO A 70 0.37 0.78 -3.94
CA PRO A 70 -0.12 -0.38 -3.21
C PRO A 70 -1.65 -0.40 -3.10
N ILE A 71 -2.25 -1.56 -3.38
CA ILE A 71 -3.70 -1.76 -3.31
C ILE A 71 -4.09 -2.52 -2.04
N GLN A 72 -5.31 -2.30 -1.55
CA GLN A 72 -5.83 -3.01 -0.39
C GLN A 72 -6.34 -4.41 -0.78
N PRO A 73 -5.74 -5.51 -0.29
CA PRO A 73 -6.07 -6.86 -0.76
C PRO A 73 -7.52 -7.28 -0.55
N ALA A 74 -8.10 -6.92 0.61
CA ALA A 74 -9.48 -7.25 0.94
C ALA A 74 -10.53 -6.50 0.10
N LEU A 75 -10.14 -5.43 -0.61
CA LEU A 75 -11.03 -4.57 -1.38
C LEU A 75 -10.75 -4.62 -2.89
N SER A 76 -9.81 -5.46 -3.32
CA SER A 76 -9.37 -5.54 -4.72
C SER A 76 -9.72 -6.89 -5.31
N THR A 77 -10.36 -6.91 -6.48
CA THR A 77 -10.73 -8.16 -7.17
C THR A 77 -10.63 -7.97 -8.68
N VAL A 78 -10.10 -8.97 -9.36
CA VAL A 78 -10.14 -9.07 -10.83
C VAL A 78 -10.96 -10.29 -11.23
N ARG A 79 -11.73 -10.16 -12.31
CA ARG A 79 -12.53 -11.23 -12.93
C ARG A 79 -12.29 -11.22 -14.42
N VAL A 80 -12.12 -12.40 -15.01
CA VAL A 80 -11.85 -12.57 -16.44
C VAL A 80 -13.04 -13.26 -17.08
N PHE A 81 -13.59 -12.63 -18.12
CA PHE A 81 -14.76 -13.12 -18.84
C PHE A 81 -14.42 -13.41 -20.31
N ASN A 82 -15.14 -14.35 -20.92
CA ASN A 82 -15.13 -14.54 -22.37
C ASN A 82 -16.20 -13.68 -23.06
N ALA A 83 -16.25 -13.74 -24.40
CA ALA A 83 -17.24 -13.03 -25.21
C ALA A 83 -18.71 -13.35 -24.86
N ALA A 84 -18.97 -14.54 -24.31
CA ALA A 84 -20.29 -14.96 -23.85
C ALA A 84 -20.59 -14.56 -22.38
N GLN A 85 -19.82 -13.64 -21.80
CA GLN A 85 -19.93 -13.19 -20.40
C GLN A 85 -19.76 -14.31 -19.37
N LYS A 86 -19.18 -15.45 -19.76
CA LYS A 86 -18.84 -16.53 -18.82
C LYS A 86 -17.50 -16.22 -18.17
N GLN A 87 -17.47 -16.27 -16.83
CA GLN A 87 -16.23 -16.14 -16.07
C GLN A 87 -15.31 -17.35 -16.36
N MET A 88 -14.07 -17.08 -16.75
CA MET A 88 -13.07 -18.07 -17.16
C MET A 88 -11.93 -18.21 -16.16
N ASP A 89 -11.80 -17.32 -15.18
CA ASP A 89 -10.77 -17.42 -14.14
C ASP A 89 -11.09 -18.46 -13.04
N LYS A 90 -10.07 -18.82 -12.25
CA LYS A 90 -10.19 -19.76 -11.13
C LYS A 90 -10.78 -19.16 -9.85
N ARG A 91 -11.19 -17.88 -9.87
CA ARG A 91 -11.71 -17.12 -8.72
C ARG A 91 -10.74 -17.00 -7.56
N ASP A 92 -9.45 -16.99 -7.88
CA ASP A 92 -8.33 -16.93 -6.94
C ASP A 92 -7.59 -15.57 -7.04
N SER A 93 -8.35 -14.49 -7.24
CA SER A 93 -7.82 -13.13 -7.28
C SER A 93 -7.07 -12.82 -5.98
N HIS A 94 -5.81 -12.42 -6.07
CA HIS A 94 -4.98 -12.10 -4.91
C HIS A 94 -3.96 -11.01 -5.22
N CYS A 95 -3.57 -10.26 -4.19
CA CYS A 95 -2.44 -9.34 -4.26
C CYS A 95 -1.14 -10.12 -4.04
N ASP A 96 -0.07 -9.72 -4.73
CA ASP A 96 1.24 -10.31 -4.53
C ASP A 96 1.82 -9.92 -3.15
N GLY A 97 2.46 -10.88 -2.48
CA GLY A 97 3.01 -10.67 -1.14
C GLY A 97 4.24 -9.75 -1.12
N ALA A 98 5.05 -9.79 -2.19
CA ALA A 98 6.25 -8.98 -2.34
C ALA A 98 5.94 -7.62 -2.98
N ASN A 99 5.06 -7.59 -3.98
CA ASN A 99 4.62 -6.38 -4.66
C ASN A 99 3.15 -6.06 -4.35
N LYS A 100 2.93 -5.17 -3.39
CA LYS A 100 1.58 -4.75 -2.97
C LYS A 100 0.80 -3.97 -4.03
N ALA A 101 1.45 -3.55 -5.12
CA ALA A 101 0.80 -2.89 -6.25
C ALA A 101 0.42 -3.87 -7.38
N LEU A 102 0.56 -5.17 -7.17
CA LEU A 102 0.28 -6.21 -8.16
C LEU A 102 -0.92 -7.07 -7.75
N LEU A 103 -1.94 -7.09 -8.61
CA LEU A 103 -3.11 -7.97 -8.52
C LEU A 103 -3.01 -9.09 -9.55
N GLN A 104 -3.25 -10.33 -9.14
CA GLN A 104 -3.14 -11.50 -10.01
C GLN A 104 -4.38 -12.39 -9.91
N VAL A 105 -4.69 -13.09 -11.00
CA VAL A 105 -5.69 -14.17 -11.01
C VAL A 105 -5.28 -15.27 -11.98
N SER A 106 -5.51 -16.52 -11.60
CA SER A 106 -5.12 -17.67 -12.41
C SER A 106 -6.18 -18.00 -13.45
N LEU A 107 -5.71 -18.48 -14.59
CA LEU A 107 -6.56 -19.02 -15.65
C LEU A 107 -6.39 -20.55 -15.75
N PRO A 108 -7.45 -21.27 -16.12
CA PRO A 108 -7.35 -22.68 -16.49
C PRO A 108 -6.54 -22.82 -17.78
N SER A 109 -5.74 -23.89 -17.86
CA SER A 109 -5.09 -24.26 -19.11
C SER A 109 -6.15 -24.71 -20.10
N LEU A 110 -6.46 -23.88 -21.09
CA LEU A 110 -7.33 -24.26 -22.19
C LEU A 110 -6.45 -24.90 -23.27
N SER A 111 -6.50 -26.23 -23.35
CA SER A 111 -5.84 -27.00 -24.39
C SER A 111 -6.50 -26.74 -25.74
N GLY A 112 -6.01 -25.74 -26.48
CA GLY A 112 -6.23 -25.57 -27.91
C GLY A 112 -7.63 -25.12 -28.35
N ARG A 113 -7.68 -24.07 -29.17
CA ARG A 113 -8.84 -23.60 -29.96
C ARG A 113 -10.02 -22.99 -29.18
N ALA A 114 -9.82 -21.86 -28.49
CA ALA A 114 -10.89 -20.88 -28.24
C ALA A 114 -10.37 -19.57 -27.62
N PHE A 115 -9.45 -18.87 -28.29
CA PHE A 115 -9.39 -17.41 -28.14
C PHE A 115 -10.05 -16.84 -29.39
N HIS A 116 -11.35 -16.63 -29.30
CA HIS A 116 -12.09 -15.95 -30.35
C HIS A 116 -11.67 -14.49 -30.29
N ARG A 117 -11.01 -14.06 -31.38
CA ARG A 117 -10.62 -12.70 -31.75
C ARG A 117 -11.42 -11.61 -30.99
N TRP A 118 -10.72 -10.77 -30.24
CA TRP A 118 -11.22 -9.49 -29.71
C TRP A 118 -11.33 -8.46 -30.83
#